data_AF-A0A7Y5LET2-F1
#
_entry.id   AF-A0A7Y5LET2-F1
#
_cell.length_a   1.000
_cell.length_b   1.000
_cell.length_c   1.000
_cell.angle_alpha   90.00
_cell.angle_beta   90.00
_cell.angle_gamma   90.00
#
_symmetry.space_group_name_H-M   'P 1'
#
loop_
_entity.id
_entity.type
_entity.pdbx_description
1 polymer ?
#
loop_
_entity_poly.entity_id
_entity_poly.type
_entity_poly.pdbx_seq_one_letter_code
_entity_poly.pdbx_strand_id
1 'polypeptide(L)' 'HLRDAFPINVLNRIKDVPEVCSIYCATANPVEVIVAETSQGRGVLGVIDGFPPKGVEGEDDVKARHGFLRKIGYKL' A
#
# COMPACT_ATOMS: atom_id res chain seq x y z
N HIS A 1 8.48 -6.59 -10.23
CA HIS A 1 7.09 -6.27 -9.86
C HIS A 1 6.36 -7.59 -9.61
N LEU A 2 5.53 -7.68 -8.58
CA LEU A 2 4.76 -8.87 -8.24
C LEU A 2 3.67 -9.11 -9.30
N ARG A 3 3.45 -10.37 -9.68
CA ARG A 3 2.32 -10.83 -10.51
C ARG A 3 1.74 -12.07 -9.84
N ASP A 4 0.44 -12.28 -9.98
CA ASP A 4 -0.28 -13.45 -9.44
C ASP A 4 -0.22 -13.60 -7.90
N ALA A 5 0.09 -12.51 -7.19
CA ALA A 5 0.06 -12.43 -5.74
C ALA A 5 -0.20 -10.99 -5.30
N PHE A 6 -0.63 -10.82 -4.05
CA PHE A 6 -0.87 -9.51 -3.44
C PHE A 6 0.21 -9.16 -2.42
N PRO A 7 0.49 -7.86 -2.18
CA PRO A 7 1.44 -7.44 -1.16
C PRO A 7 1.21 -8.08 0.21
N ILE A 8 -0.04 -8.24 0.64
CA ILE A 8 -0.40 -8.85 1.93
C ILE A 8 0.12 -10.28 2.10
N ASN A 9 0.40 -11.00 1.00
CA ASN A 9 0.95 -12.36 1.05
C ASN A 9 2.42 -12.39 1.45
N VAL A 10 3.18 -11.31 1.20
CA VAL A 10 4.65 -11.28 1.33
C VAL A 10 5.18 -10.17 2.23
N LEU A 11 4.35 -9.17 2.55
CA LEU A 11 4.80 -7.95 3.23
C LEU A 11 5.49 -8.24 4.57
N ASN A 12 4.99 -9.21 5.34
CA ASN A 12 5.64 -9.59 6.59
C ASN A 12 7.03 -10.19 6.36
N ARG A 13 7.18 -11.07 5.37
CA ARG A 13 8.48 -11.67 5.06
C ARG A 13 9.52 -10.63 4.64
N ILE A 14 9.11 -9.59 3.93
CA ILE A 14 10.00 -8.48 3.54
C ILE A 14 10.39 -7.65 4.78
N LYS A 15 9.43 -7.33 5.65
CA LYS A 15 9.71 -6.59 6.90
C LYS A 15 10.64 -7.36 7.84
N ASP A 16 10.58 -8.68 7.83
CA ASP A 16 11.40 -9.54 8.69
C ASP A 16 12.86 -9.69 8.20
N VAL A 17 13.21 -9.18 7.01
CA VAL A 17 14.58 -9.24 6.50
C VAL A 17 15.47 -8.27 7.28
N PRO A 18 16.59 -8.70 7.89
CA PRO A 18 17.44 -7.86 8.72
C PRO A 18 17.97 -6.59 8.03
N GLU A 19 18.20 -6.65 6.72
CA GLU A 19 18.72 -5.55 5.91
C GLU A 19 17.64 -4.57 5.43
N VAL A 20 16.36 -4.88 5.60
CA VAL A 20 15.26 -4.00 5.15
C VAL A 20 15.01 -2.92 6.19
N CYS A 21 15.46 -1.69 5.90
CA CYS A 21 15.26 -0.55 6.80
C CYS A 21 13.79 -0.09 6.86
N SER A 22 13.10 -0.06 5.72
CA SER A 22 11.75 0.50 5.58
C SER A 22 11.09 0.07 4.28
N ILE A 23 9.74 0.04 4.27
CA ILE A 23 8.93 -0.15 3.06
C ILE A 23 8.10 1.11 2.84
N TYR A 24 8.34 1.81 1.72
CA TYR A 24 7.66 3.08 1.42
C TYR A 24 6.24 2.90 0.86
N CYS A 25 6.04 1.91 -0.02
CA CYS A 25 4.76 1.67 -0.69
C CYS A 25 4.63 0.20 -1.10
N ALA A 26 3.41 -0.34 -1.06
CA ALA A 26 3.09 -1.66 -1.57
C ALA A 26 1.62 -1.71 -2.04
N THR A 27 1.39 -1.32 -3.29
CA THR A 27 0.05 -1.04 -3.85
C THR A 27 -0.07 -1.54 -5.29
N ALA A 28 -1.30 -1.54 -5.81
CA ALA A 28 -1.62 -1.70 -7.23
C ALA A 28 -2.15 -0.40 -7.87
N ASN A 29 -2.25 0.69 -7.09
CA ASN A 29 -2.64 2.00 -7.58
C ASN A 29 -1.52 2.64 -8.44
N PRO A 30 -1.82 3.70 -9.20
CA PRO A 30 -0.79 4.61 -9.70
C PRO A 30 0.08 5.14 -8.56
N VAL A 31 1.40 5.18 -8.75
CA VAL A 31 2.37 5.60 -7.72
C VAL A 31 3.34 6.63 -8.28
N GLU A 32 3.59 7.66 -7.48
CA GLU A 32 4.69 8.62 -7.68
C GLU A 32 5.64 8.59 -6.48
N VAL A 33 6.94 8.84 -6.71
CA VAL A 33 7.96 8.91 -5.66
C VAL A 33 8.50 10.34 -5.59
N ILE A 34 8.42 10.94 -4.41
CA ILE A 34 8.98 12.27 -4.15
C ILE A 34 10.45 12.10 -3.81
N VAL A 35 11.32 12.65 -4.66
CA VAL A 35 12.77 12.54 -4.52
C VAL A 35 13.36 13.93 -4.29
N ALA A 36 14.11 14.08 -3.20
CA ALA A 36 14.97 15.24 -3.00
C ALA A 36 16.38 14.97 -3.54
N GLU A 37 17.00 16.01 -4.08
CA GLU A 37 18.37 15.97 -4.58
C GLU A 37 19.19 17.06 -3.89
N THR A 38 20.40 16.70 -3.49
CA THR A 38 21.41 17.59 -2.90
C THR A 38 22.73 17.43 -3.65
N SER A 39 23.74 18.23 -3.31
CA SER A 39 25.09 18.06 -3.87
C SER A 39 25.72 16.68 -3.60
N GLN A 40 25.27 15.98 -2.55
CA GLN A 40 25.76 14.63 -2.23
C GLN A 40 25.03 13.52 -3.00
N GLY A 41 23.74 13.71 -3.32
CA GLY A 41 22.93 12.67 -3.96
C GLY A 41 21.43 12.83 -3.71
N ARG A 42 20.69 11.74 -3.88
CA ARG A 42 19.21 11.71 -3.86
C ARG A 42 18.67 10.91 -2.68
N GLY A 43 17.55 11.37 -2.13
CA GLY A 43 16.82 10.70 -1.05
C GLY A 43 15.32 10.61 -1.34
N VAL A 44 14.70 9.52 -0.91
CA VAL A 44 13.24 9.36 -0.98
C VAL A 44 12.61 10.12 0.20
N LEU A 45 11.77 11.12 -0.09
CA LEU A 45 11.03 11.85 0.93
C LEU A 45 9.66 11.25 1.20
N GLY A 46 9.06 10.60 0.21
CA GLY A 46 7.73 10.02 0.35
C GLY A 46 7.19 9.46 -0.96
N VAL A 47 5.97 8.95 -0.89
CA VAL A 47 5.25 8.35 -2.01
C VAL A 47 3.84 8.93 -2.08
N ILE A 48 3.32 9.06 -3.30
CA ILE A 48 1.91 9.33 -3.57
C ILE A 48 1.32 8.02 -4.04
N ASP A 49 0.47 7.40 -3.22
CA ASP A 49 -0.21 6.12 -3.50
C ASP A 49 -1.68 6.40 -3.85
N GLY A 50 -1.97 6.43 -5.15
CA GLY A 50 -3.32 6.70 -5.64
C GLY A 50 -3.75 8.16 -5.46
N PHE A 51 -4.98 8.35 -4.96
CA PHE A 51 -5.68 9.63 -4.98
C PHE A 51 -6.14 10.04 -3.58
N PRO A 52 -6.32 11.34 -3.31
CA PRO A 52 -6.83 11.82 -2.02
C PRO A 52 -8.26 11.31 -1.76
N PRO A 53 -8.65 11.18 -0.48
CA PRO A 53 -10.00 10.77 -0.10
C PRO A 53 -11.04 11.79 -0.57
N LYS A 54 -12.21 11.31 -1.00
CA LYS A 54 -13.33 12.15 -1.47
C LYS A 54 -14.37 12.45 -0.38
N GLY A 55 -14.30 11.76 0.75
CA GLY A 55 -15.27 11.84 1.84
C GLY A 55 -15.02 10.76 2.90
N VAL A 56 -15.95 10.66 3.85
CA VAL A 56 -15.93 9.65 4.92
C VAL A 56 -17.00 8.59 4.62
N GLU A 57 -16.69 7.32 4.91
CA GLU A 57 -17.63 6.22 4.69
C GLU A 57 -18.89 6.34 5.57
N GLY A 58 -20.06 6.05 4.97
CA GLY A 58 -21.33 5.91 5.68
C GLY A 58 -21.63 4.46 6.09
N GLU A 59 -22.77 4.23 6.74
CA GLU A 59 -23.15 2.88 7.20
C GLU A 59 -23.26 1.85 6.07
N ASP A 60 -23.75 2.26 4.91
CA ASP A 60 -23.91 1.34 3.77
C ASP A 60 -22.58 1.01 3.10
N ASP A 61 -21.64 1.96 3.06
CA ASP A 61 -20.26 1.71 2.60
C ASP A 61 -19.55 0.70 3.51
N VAL A 62 -19.75 0.84 4.83
CA VAL A 62 -19.22 -0.10 5.84
C VAL A 62 -19.78 -1.51 5.62
N LYS A 63 -21.10 -1.65 5.44
CA LYS A 63 -21.74 -2.94 5.13
C LYS A 63 -21.17 -3.52 3.83
N ALA A 64 -21.00 -2.69 2.81
CA ALA A 64 -20.46 -3.10 1.51
C ALA A 64 -19.01 -3.62 1.63
N ARG A 65 -18.10 -2.90 2.29
CA ARG A 65 -16.70 -3.35 2.43
C ARG A 65 -16.57 -4.63 3.27
N HIS A 66 -17.37 -4.78 4.33
CA HIS A 66 -17.36 -6.01 5.13
C HIS A 66 -17.94 -7.19 4.35
N GLY A 67 -19.03 -6.97 3.60
CA GLY A 67 -19.60 -7.98 2.71
C GLY A 67 -18.62 -8.41 1.62
N PHE A 68 -17.89 -7.45 1.04
CA PHE A 68 -16.86 -7.72 0.05
C PHE A 68 -15.76 -8.64 0.59
N LEU A 69 -15.19 -8.34 1.77
CA LEU A 69 -14.15 -9.17 2.38
C LEU A 69 -14.58 -10.64 2.59
N ARG A 70 -15.85 -10.89 2.94
CA ARG A 70 -16.39 -12.24 3.03
C ARG A 70 -16.56 -12.88 1.65
N LYS A 71 -17.05 -12.12 0.66
CA LYS A 71 -17.21 -12.58 -0.72
C LYS A 71 -15.89 -13.02 -1.34
N ILE A 72 -14.79 -12.31 -1.07
CA ILE A 72 -13.46 -12.68 -1.55
C ILE A 72 -12.71 -13.66 -0.62
N GLY A 73 -13.38 -14.21 0.40
CA GLY A 73 -12.85 -15.29 1.24
C GLY A 73 -11.84 -14.88 2.32
N TYR A 74 -11.67 -13.59 2.59
CA TYR A 74 -10.71 -13.10 3.59
C TYR A 74 -11.27 -13.03 5.02
N LYS A 75 -12.60 -13.12 5.18
CA LYS A 75 -13.29 -13.15 6.47
C LYS A 75 -14.42 -14.19 6.40
N LEU A 76 -14.69 -14.82 7.53
CA LEU A 76 -15.82 -15.72 7.74
C LEU A 76 -17.07 -14.95 8.18
#